data_AF-A0A7G6J4R6-F1
#
_entry.id   AF-A0A7G6J4R6-F1
#
_cell.length_a   1.000
_cell.length_b   1.000
_cell.length_c   1.000
_cell.angle_alpha   90.00
_cell.angle_beta   90.00
_cell.angle_gamma   90.00
#
_symmetry.space_group_name_H-M   'P 1'
#
loop_
_entity.id
_entity.type
_entity.pdbx_description
1 polymer ?
#
loop_
_entity_poly.entity_id
_entity_poly.type
_entity_poly.pdbx_seq_one_letter_code
_entity_poly.pdbx_strand_id
1 'polypeptide(L)' 'YCPQFDALFGELTGRETLRMFSLMRGLRMSSAAPAVETLAHALGFLRHLDKRVDQYSGGTKRKLNTA' A
#
# COMPACT_ATOMS: atom_id res chain seq x y z
N TYR A 1 -5.70 23.27 -11.21
CA TYR A 1 -6.31 22.37 -10.21
C TYR A 1 -5.53 21.06 -10.26
N CYS A 2 -4.53 20.88 -9.38
CA CYS A 2 -3.80 19.62 -9.26
C CYS A 2 -4.47 18.83 -8.13
N PRO A 3 -5.16 17.71 -8.41
CA PRO A 3 -5.65 16.86 -7.35
C PRO A 3 -4.43 16.29 -6.63
N GLN A 4 -4.07 16.86 -5.46
CA GLN A 4 -3.21 16.21 -4.48
C GLN A 4 -3.98 15.06 -3.78
N PHE A 5 -4.88 14.39 -4.51
CA PHE A 5 -5.43 13.15 -4.03
C PHE A 5 -4.28 12.17 -4.08
N ASP A 6 -3.81 11.74 -2.91
CA ASP A 6 -3.09 10.49 -2.79
C ASP A 6 -3.80 9.51 -3.73
N ALA A 7 -3.15 9.07 -4.82
CA ALA A 7 -3.71 8.11 -5.79
C ALA A 7 -3.91 6.71 -5.18
N LEU A 8 -3.98 6.67 -3.86
CA LEU A 8 -4.27 5.55 -3.03
C LEU A 8 -5.78 5.36 -3.05
N PHE A 9 -6.20 4.20 -3.52
CA PHE A 9 -7.58 3.76 -3.41
C PHE A 9 -7.95 3.68 -1.92
N GLY A 10 -8.53 4.75 -1.38
CA GLY A 10 -8.90 4.83 0.05
C GLY A 10 -9.87 3.71 0.46
N GLU A 11 -10.62 3.19 -0.50
CA GLU A 11 -11.54 2.07 -0.32
C GLU A 11 -10.84 0.71 -0.19
N LEU A 12 -9.61 0.58 -0.69
CA LEU A 12 -8.81 -0.63 -0.60
C LEU A 12 -8.02 -0.65 0.72
N THR A 13 -7.68 -1.85 1.15
CA THR A 13 -6.71 -2.06 2.23
C THR A 13 -5.29 -1.76 1.75
N GLY A 14 -4.37 -1.52 2.70
CA GLY A 14 -2.96 -1.40 2.35
C GLY A 14 -2.43 -2.64 1.63
N ARG A 15 -2.93 -3.82 1.99
CA ARG A 15 -2.60 -5.11 1.35
C ARG A 15 -3.00 -5.13 -0.12
N GLU A 16 -4.24 -4.78 -0.41
CA GLU A 16 -4.77 -4.77 -1.78
C GLU A 16 -4.07 -3.72 -2.63
N THR A 17 -3.82 -2.54 -2.06
CA THR A 17 -3.12 -1.46 -2.74
C THR A 17 -1.70 -1.86 -3.14
N LEU A 18 -0.93 -2.40 -2.20
CA LEU A 18 0.45 -2.85 -2.47
C LEU A 18 0.49 -4.05 -3.41
N ARG A 19 -0.52 -4.94 -3.35
CA ARG A 19 -0.65 -6.05 -4.29
C ARG A 19 -0.92 -5.54 -5.71
N MET A 20 -1.79 -4.54 -5.85
CA MET A 20 -2.07 -3.90 -7.13
C MET A 20 -0.84 -3.18 -7.70
N PHE A 21 -0.11 -2.44 -6.86
CA PHE A 21 1.18 -1.83 -7.25
C PHE A 21 2.21 -2.88 -7.68
N SER A 22 2.29 -4.00 -6.96
CA SER A 22 3.20 -5.09 -7.30
C SER A 22 2.86 -5.69 -8.67
N LEU A 23 1.57 -5.89 -8.96
CA LEU A 23 1.11 -6.38 -10.26
C LEU A 23 1.36 -5.38 -11.38
N MET A 24 1.12 -4.08 -11.15
CA MET A 24 1.44 -3.02 -12.11
C MET A 24 2.95 -2.94 -12.41
N ARG A 25 3.80 -3.23 -11.43
CA ARG A 25 5.26 -3.40 -11.62
C ARG A 25 5.66 -4.68 -12.35
N GLY A 26 4.71 -5.56 -12.68
CA GLY A 26 4.96 -6.84 -13.36
C GLY A 26 5.39 -7.99 -12.43
N LEU A 27 5.24 -7.84 -11.12
CA LEU A 27 5.51 -8.94 -10.17
C LEU A 27 4.43 -10.02 -10.31
N ARG A 28 4.85 -11.29 -10.30
CA ARG A 28 3.93 -12.42 -10.26
C ARG A 28 3.13 -12.39 -8.95
N MET A 29 1.86 -12.79 -9.01
CA MET A 29 0.96 -12.86 -7.83
C MET A 29 1.59 -13.60 -6.64
N SER A 30 2.34 -14.67 -6.92
CA SER A 30 3.04 -15.48 -5.92
C SER A 30 4.24 -14.76 -5.27
N SER A 31 4.87 -13.81 -5.97
CA SER A 31 5.95 -12.97 -5.44
C SER A 31 5.44 -11.67 -4.82
N ALA A 32 4.26 -11.21 -5.23
CA ALA A 32 3.65 -9.99 -4.71
C ALA A 32 3.30 -10.12 -3.22
N ALA A 33 2.63 -11.20 -2.80
CA ALA A 33 2.24 -11.38 -1.40
C ALA A 33 3.42 -11.27 -0.40
N PRO A 34 4.53 -12.01 -0.56
CA PRO A 34 5.68 -11.87 0.35
C PRO A 34 6.38 -10.51 0.22
N ALA A 35 6.41 -9.89 -0.97
CA ALA A 35 6.97 -8.56 -1.15
C ALA A 35 6.17 -7.48 -0.40
N VAL A 36 4.84 -7.56 -0.45
CA VAL A 36 3.94 -6.67 0.30
C VAL A 36 4.16 -6.78 1.80
N GLU A 37 4.24 -8.00 2.35
CA GLU A 37 4.53 -8.20 3.77
C GLU A 37 5.91 -7.67 4.17
N THR A 38 6.93 -7.93 3.35
CA THR A 38 8.30 -7.45 3.60
C THR A 38 8.36 -5.92 3.63
N LEU A 39 7.74 -5.26 2.65
CA LEU A 39 7.68 -3.79 2.57
C LEU A 39 6.94 -3.19 3.77
N ALA A 40 5.81 -3.77 4.14
CA ALA A 40 5.03 -3.26 5.25
C ALA A 40 5.66 -3.53 6.62
N HIS A 41 6.40 -4.62 6.75
CA HIS A 41 7.23 -4.90 7.92
C HIS A 41 8.36 -3.87 8.02
N ALA A 42 9.10 -3.62 6.92
CA ALA A 42 10.18 -2.65 6.86
C ALA A 42 9.72 -1.20 7.15
N LEU A 43 8.54 -0.82 6.66
CA LEU A 43 7.97 0.52 6.86
C LEU A 43 7.19 0.66 8.18
N GLY A 44 7.04 -0.44 8.93
CA GLY A 44 6.44 -0.49 10.27
C GLY A 44 4.92 -0.27 10.28
N PHE A 45 4.22 -0.60 9.21
CA PHE A 45 2.76 -0.49 9.14
C PHE A 45 2.06 -1.83 8.87
N LEU A 46 2.74 -2.96 9.06
CA LEU A 46 2.17 -4.31 8.97
C LEU A 46 0.83 -4.46 9.72
N ARG A 47 0.69 -3.82 10.90
CA ARG A 47 -0.54 -3.85 11.71
C ARG A 47 -1.71 -3.07 11.11
N HIS A 48 -1.41 -2.22 10.14
CA HIS A 48 -2.38 -1.42 9.41
C HIS A 48 -2.70 -2.04 8.04
N LEU A 49 -2.00 -3.09 7.60
CA LEU A 49 -2.12 -3.64 6.25
C LEU A 49 -3.55 -4.06 5.88
N ASP A 50 -4.28 -4.58 6.86
CA ASP A 50 -5.67 -5.02 6.72
C ASP A 50 -6.69 -3.90 7.05
N LYS A 51 -6.21 -2.68 7.37
CA LYS A 51 -7.05 -1.48 7.47
C LYS A 51 -7.15 -0.80 6.11
N ARG A 52 -8.27 -0.13 5.88
CA ARG A 52 -8.49 0.69 4.68
C ARG A 52 -7.51 1.85 4.66
N VAL A 53 -7.00 2.20 3.48
CA VAL A 53 -6.05 3.31 3.33
C VAL A 53 -6.69 4.65 3.69
N ASP A 54 -8.01 4.78 3.62
CA ASP A 54 -8.75 5.94 4.17
C ASP A 54 -8.40 6.21 5.65
N GLN A 55 -8.35 5.16 6.47
CA GLN A 55 -8.08 5.20 7.92
C GLN A 55 -6.61 5.45 8.25
N TYR A 56 -5.73 5.51 7.25
CA TYR A 56 -4.32 5.74 7.47
C TYR A 56 -4.08 7.21 7.82
N SER A 57 -3.22 7.43 8.82
CA SER A 57 -2.67 8.77 9.06
C SER A 57 -1.93 9.26 7.82
N GLY A 58 -1.82 10.57 7.61
CA GLY A 58 -1.08 11.14 6.47
C GLY A 58 0.38 10.65 6.39
N GLY A 59 1.00 10.34 7.53
CA GLY A 59 2.33 9.71 7.57
C GLY A 59 2.34 8.27 7.06
N THR A 60 1.33 7.47 7.41
CA THR A 60 1.20 6.09 6.92
C THR A 60 0.85 6.06 5.42
N LYS A 61 0.04 7.02 4.93
CA LYS A 61 -0.24 7.18 3.49
C LYS A 61 1.03 7.47 2.69
N ARG A 62 1.89 8.39 3.17
CA ARG A 62 3.19 8.66 2.54
C ARG A 62 4.12 7.45 2.50
N LYS A 63 4.18 6.67 3.59
CA LYS A 63 4.94 5.43 3.64
C LYS A 63 4.44 4.42 2.60
N LEU A 64 3.12 4.28 2.49
CA LEU A 64 2.51 3.37 1.53
C LEU A 64 2.73 3.81 0.08
N ASN A 65 2.74 5.12 -0.20
CA ASN A 65 3.10 5.69 -1.51
C ASN A 65 4.60 5.55 -1.86
N THR A 66 5.46 5.30 -0.87
CA THR A 66 6.91 5.14 -1.07
C THR A 66 7.33 3.69 -1.30
N ALA A 67 6.46 2.72 -0.97
CA ALA A 67 6.69 1.28 -1.13
C ALA A 67 6.63 0.83 -2.60
#